data_AF-A0A923ARU5-F1
#
_entry.id   AF-A0A923ARU5-F1
#
_cell.length_a   1.000
_cell.length_b   1.000
_cell.length_c   1.000
_cell.angle_alpha   90.00
_cell.angle_beta   90.00
_cell.angle_gamma   90.00
#
_symmetry.space_group_name_H-M   'P 1'
#
loop_
_entity.id
_entity.type
_entity.pdbx_description
1 polymer ?
#
loop_
_entity_poly.entity_id
_entity_poly.type
_entity_poly.pdbx_seq_one_letter_code
_entity_poly.pdbx_strand_id
1 'polypeptide(L)' 'MVIANASALLEAGRSRLSAGESVFDLAAVGEADSSSLTLLFAWQRAARAKGATLRIANPPASLVSLAALYGVSELLPLA' A
#
# COMPACT_ATOMS: atom_id res chain seq x y z
N MET A 1 17.02 -7.37 -6.60
CA MET A 1 17.07 -6.55 -5.36
C MET A 1 15.69 -5.98 -5.14
N VAL A 2 14.83 -6.68 -4.41
CA VAL A 2 13.41 -6.32 -4.26
C VAL A 2 13.05 -6.58 -2.78
N ILE A 3 12.25 -5.72 -2.16
CA ILE A 3 11.73 -5.76 -0.76
C ILE A 3 12.45 -4.89 0.30
N ALA A 4 13.64 -4.30 0.06
CA ALA A 4 14.31 -3.51 1.12
C ALA A 4 13.50 -2.28 1.63
N ASN A 5 12.63 -1.68 0.81
CA ASN A 5 11.88 -0.49 1.20
C ASN A 5 10.46 -0.75 1.70
N ALA A 6 9.87 -1.92 1.44
CA ALA A 6 8.49 -2.22 1.83
C ALA A 6 8.35 -2.34 3.36
N SER A 7 9.31 -2.98 4.03
CA SER A 7 9.31 -3.14 5.50
C SER A 7 9.59 -1.82 6.24
N ALA A 8 10.41 -0.94 5.67
CA ALA A 8 10.64 0.39 6.23
C ALA A 8 9.39 1.27 6.13
N LEU A 9 8.68 1.21 5.00
CA LEU A 9 7.35 1.79 4.84
C LEU A 9 6.31 1.11 5.75
N LEU A 10 6.48 -0.19 6.06
CA LEU A 10 5.61 -0.97 6.96
C LEU A 10 5.65 -0.46 8.39
N GLU A 11 6.84 -0.21 8.92
CA GLU A 11 6.94 0.33 10.28
C GLU A 11 6.49 1.80 10.35
N ALA A 12 6.82 2.60 9.33
CA ALA A 12 6.36 3.98 9.23
C ALA A 12 4.82 4.08 9.13
N GLY A 13 4.20 3.17 8.38
CA GLY A 13 2.74 3.08 8.24
C GLY A 13 2.03 2.64 9.50
N ARG A 14 2.60 1.65 10.20
CA ARG A 14 2.04 1.12 11.44
C ARG A 14 1.96 2.18 12.54
N SER A 15 2.92 3.12 12.56
CA SER A 15 2.92 4.26 13.47
C SER A 15 1.91 5.36 13.09
N ARG A 16 1.48 5.47 11.82
CA ARG A 16 0.49 6.48 11.37
C ARG A 16 -0.95 6.01 11.41
N LEU A 17 -1.19 4.70 11.39
CA LEU A 17 -2.51 4.06 11.49
C LEU A 17 -3.23 4.28 12.84
N SER A 18 -2.70 5.07 13.77
CA SER A 18 -3.35 5.41 15.04
C SER A 18 -4.27 6.64 14.95
N ALA A 19 -4.30 7.37 13.82
CA ALA A 19 -5.08 8.59 13.68
C ALA A 19 -5.91 8.60 12.38
N GLY A 20 -7.05 7.89 12.36
CA GLY A 20 -8.06 8.04 11.30
C GLY A 20 -7.60 7.61 9.89
N GLU A 21 -7.81 8.48 8.90
CA GLU A 21 -7.51 8.20 7.49
C GLU A 21 -6.00 8.32 7.22
N SER A 22 -5.39 7.24 6.73
CA SER A 22 -3.94 7.17 6.48
C SER A 22 -3.66 7.14 4.98
N VAL A 23 -3.20 8.28 4.45
CA VAL A 23 -2.70 8.38 3.07
C VAL A 23 -1.21 8.04 3.03
N PHE A 24 -0.85 7.10 2.17
CA PHE A 24 0.52 6.64 1.94
C PHE A 24 1.01 7.18 0.60
N ASP A 25 1.98 8.09 0.65
CA ASP A 25 2.65 8.59 -0.56
C ASP A 25 3.76 7.62 -0.97
N LEU A 26 3.60 7.01 -2.15
CA LEU A 26 4.56 6.08 -2.73
C LEU A 26 5.41 6.73 -3.83
N ALA A 27 5.47 8.06 -3.94
CA ALA A 27 6.28 8.76 -4.95
C ALA A 27 7.77 8.37 -4.94
N ALA A 28 8.32 7.99 -3.78
CA ALA A 28 9.71 7.54 -3.62
C ALA A 28 9.91 6.03 -3.91
N VAL A 29 8.83 5.29 -4.16
CA VAL A 29 8.89 3.87 -4.52
C VAL A 29 9.07 3.76 -6.02
N GLY A 30 10.26 3.35 -6.46
CA GLY A 30 10.54 3.17 -7.88
C GLY A 30 9.84 1.95 -8.48
N GLU A 31 9.96 0.80 -7.81
CA GLU A 31 9.36 -0.46 -8.26
C GLU A 31 8.72 -1.21 -7.09
N ALA A 32 7.53 -1.73 -7.37
CA ALA A 32 6.78 -2.65 -6.54
C ALA A 32 6.60 -4.01 -7.25
N ASP A 33 6.62 -5.07 -6.45
CA ASP A 33 6.42 -6.46 -6.85
C ASP A 33 5.07 -7.01 -6.35
N SER A 34 4.78 -8.28 -6.64
CA SER A 34 3.56 -8.96 -6.19
C SER A 34 3.44 -9.04 -4.66
N SER A 35 4.58 -9.13 -3.95
CA SER A 35 4.65 -9.07 -2.49
C SER A 35 4.12 -7.75 -1.93
N SER A 36 4.41 -6.64 -2.64
CA SER A 36 3.97 -5.30 -2.27
C SER A 36 2.45 -5.16 -2.29
N LEU A 37 1.76 -5.75 -3.27
CA LEU A 37 0.29 -5.79 -3.32
C LEU A 37 -0.30 -6.54 -2.12
N THR A 38 0.30 -7.69 -1.78
CA THR A 38 -0.14 -8.49 -0.63
C THR A 38 -0.05 -7.72 0.67
N LEU A 39 1.04 -6.95 0.86
CA LEU A 39 1.22 -6.08 2.01
C LEU A 39 0.18 -4.95 2.08
N LEU A 40 -0.11 -4.29 0.96
CA LEU A 40 -1.12 -3.22 0.91
C LEU A 40 -2.51 -3.74 1.31
N PHE A 41 -2.91 -4.91 0.83
CA PHE A 41 -4.19 -5.52 1.21
C PHE A 41 -4.21 -5.95 2.68
N ALA A 42 -3.09 -6.45 3.21
CA ALA A 42 -2.97 -6.76 4.63
C ALA A 42 -3.14 -5.49 5.50
N TRP A 43 -2.54 -4.37 5.10
CA TRP A 43 -2.72 -3.09 5.80
C TRP A 43 -4.12 -2.53 5.67
N GLN A 44 -4.73 -2.60 4.48
CA GLN A 44 -6.11 -2.18 4.29
C GLN A 44 -7.05 -2.96 5.22
N ARG A 45 -6.83 -4.27 5.38
CA ARG A 45 -7.56 -5.10 6.32
C ARG A 45 -7.31 -4.69 7.78
N ALA A 46 -6.06 -4.44 8.16
CA ALA A 46 -5.70 -4.02 9.52
C ALA A 46 -6.23 -2.63 9.87
N ALA A 47 -6.23 -1.70 8.91
CA ALA A 47 -6.81 -0.37 9.05
C ALA A 47 -8.33 -0.48 9.26
N ARG A 48 -9.02 -1.23 8.40
CA ARG A 48 -10.47 -1.48 8.53
C ARG A 48 -10.84 -2.10 9.88
N ALA A 49 -10.05 -3.05 10.37
CA ALA A 49 -10.25 -3.66 11.69
C ALA A 49 -10.13 -2.64 12.86
N LYS A 50 -9.46 -1.51 12.64
CA LYS A 50 -9.33 -0.41 13.60
C LYS A 50 -10.28 0.77 13.31
N GLY A 51 -11.21 0.63 12.35
CA GLY A 51 -12.08 1.72 11.92
C GLY A 51 -11.36 2.82 11.12
N ALA A 52 -10.16 2.53 10.61
CA ALA A 52 -9.37 3.44 9.79
C ALA A 52 -9.48 3.08 8.30
N THR A 53 -9.30 4.09 7.45
CA THR A 53 -9.19 3.92 6.00
C THR A 53 -7.75 4.14 5.57
N LEU A 54 -7.23 3.22 4.77
CA LEU A 54 -5.93 3.38 4.12
C LEU A 54 -6.16 3.90 2.70
N ARG A 55 -5.36 4.87 2.25
CA ARG A 55 -5.33 5.36 0.86
C ARG A 55 -3.90 5.48 0.35
N ILE A 56 -3.70 5.43 -0.96
CA ILE A 56 -2.38 5.45 -1.60
C ILE A 56 -2.33 6.61 -2.59
N ALA A 57 -1.37 7.51 -2.39
CA ALA A 57 -1.02 8.57 -3.32
C ALA A 57 0.22 8.16 -4.12
N ASN A 58 0.30 8.61 -5.37
CA ASN A 58 1.43 8.36 -6.28
C ASN A 58 1.87 6.88 -6.35
N PRO A 59 0.95 5.93 -6.66
CA PRO A 59 1.34 4.55 -6.80
C PRO A 59 2.35 4.39 -7.95
N PRO A 60 3.42 3.61 -7.79
CA PRO A 60 4.33 3.34 -8.90
C PRO A 60 3.61 2.60 -10.02
N ALA A 61 3.98 2.88 -11.26
CA ALA A 61 3.36 2.27 -12.44
C ALA A 61 3.38 0.73 -12.38
N SER A 62 4.47 0.13 -11.86
CA SER A 62 4.58 -1.32 -11.71
C SER A 62 3.51 -1.90 -10.77
N LEU A 63 3.10 -1.16 -9.73
CA LEU A 63 2.06 -1.60 -8.80
C LEU A 63 0.67 -1.60 -9.46
N VAL A 64 0.38 -0.56 -10.24
CA VAL A 64 -0.86 -0.46 -11.02
C VAL A 64 -0.90 -1.56 -12.09
N SER A 65 0.21 -1.79 -12.80
CA SER A 65 0.32 -2.87 -13.79
C SER A 65 0.14 -4.25 -13.15
N LEU A 66 0.72 -4.50 -11.98
CA LEU A 66 0.54 -5.76 -11.27
C LEU A 66 -0.91 -5.93 -10.81
N ALA A 67 -1.55 -4.89 -10.26
CA ALA A 67 -2.95 -4.98 -9.86
C ALA A 67 -3.87 -5.27 -11.05
N ALA A 68 -3.60 -4.67 -12.21
CA ALA A 68 -4.32 -4.96 -13.44
C ALA A 68 -4.09 -6.40 -13.91
N LEU A 69 -2.85 -6.88 -13.87
CA LEU A 69 -2.49 -8.26 -14.22
C LEU A 69 -3.19 -9.29 -13.35
N TYR A 70 -3.35 -9.00 -12.05
CA TYR A 70 -4.03 -9.87 -11.10
C TYR A 70 -5.55 -9.62 -11.02
N GLY A 71 -6.10 -8.65 -11.77
CA GLY A 71 -7.53 -8.33 -11.75
C GLY A 71 -8.02 -7.71 -10.44
N VAL A 72 -7.12 -7.10 -9.66
CA VAL A 72 -7.40 -6.52 -8.32
C VAL A 72 -7.29 -4.99 -8.32
N SER A 73 -7.28 -4.34 -9.48
CA SER A 73 -7.20 -2.89 -9.61
C SER A 73 -8.27 -2.14 -8.81
N GLU A 74 -9.50 -2.65 -8.77
CA GLU A 74 -10.61 -2.04 -8.03
C GLU A 74 -10.45 -2.16 -6.51
N LEU A 75 -9.60 -3.08 -6.04
CA LEU A 75 -9.30 -3.27 -4.63
C LEU A 75 -8.19 -2.33 -4.15
N LEU A 76 -7.46 -1.69 -5.08
CA LEU A 76 -6.42 -0.73 -4.73
C LEU A 76 -7.07 0.51 -4.08
N PRO A 77 -6.67 0.86 -2.86
CA PRO A 77 -7.21 2.02 -2.17
C PRO A 77 -6.52 3.30 -2.66
N LEU A 78 -6.83 3.76 -3.87
CA LEU A 78 -6.22 4.97 -4.44
C LEU A 78 -6.79 6.25 -3.80
N ALA A 79 -5.93 7.25 -3.58
CA ALA A 79 -6.28 8.57 -3.05
C ALA A 79 -6.99 9.45 -4.09
#